data_AF-A0A1Q3H4A1-F1
#
_entry.id   AF-A0A1Q3H4A1-F1
#
_cell.length_a   1.000
_cell.length_b   1.000
_cell.length_c   1.000
_cell.angle_alpha   90.00
_cell.angle_beta   90.00
_cell.angle_gamma   90.00
#
_symmetry.space_group_name_H-M   'P 1'
#
loop_
_entity.id
_entity.type
_entity.pdbx_description
1 polymer ?
#
loop_
_entity_poly.entity_id
_entity_poly.type
_entity_poly.pdbx_seq_one_letter_code
_entity_poly.pdbx_strand_id
1 'polypeptide(L)'
;MKNDVAHEMLKTNPHELICTPEFQQSILKIVRKFKQKGGFSQDSEADITQEVTTRVLEQRIHYLQKNYDPKFGNLKQYFEKMVYNITIELVNASNRRQKVHQTMDMENAPQIATYSDAKQELILDELQKVQKFLARFQRQKPKLLLLMKLYSRTIIKPEDILNFKPTATSEEIQEILATFGKNYATYDDSYLYSKINQLINEVEGKTNSSEALRKWLSNRLTDLNVWMNRHSSLKYDKEALRNLIQLFFMKNWIIV
;
A
#
# COMPACT_ATOMS: atom_id res chain seq x y z
N MET A 1 -1.82 -21.62 -19.96
CA MET A 1 -0.91 -22.15 -20.99
C MET A 1 0.01 -23.17 -20.36
N LYS A 2 0.31 -24.26 -21.07
CA LYS A 2 1.28 -25.28 -20.61
C LYS A 2 2.70 -24.71 -20.62
N ASN A 3 3.55 -25.11 -19.68
CA ASN A 3 4.91 -24.58 -19.53
C ASN A 3 5.77 -24.78 -20.79
N ASP A 4 5.65 -25.94 -21.44
CA ASP A 4 6.43 -26.27 -22.64
C ASP A 4 6.08 -25.34 -23.82
N VAL A 5 4.78 -25.04 -23.99
CA VAL A 5 4.30 -24.10 -25.01
C VAL A 5 4.83 -22.69 -24.71
N ALA A 6 4.77 -22.28 -23.45
CA ALA A 6 5.29 -20.97 -23.03
C ALA A 6 6.81 -20.86 -23.24
N HIS A 7 7.55 -21.93 -22.98
CA HIS A 7 8.99 -21.99 -23.16
C HIS A 7 9.38 -21.95 -24.65
N GLU A 8 8.66 -22.64 -25.52
CA GLU A 8 8.89 -22.55 -26.96
C GLU A 8 8.55 -21.17 -27.51
N MET A 9 7.44 -20.56 -27.07
CA MET A 9 7.11 -19.17 -27.42
C MET A 9 8.15 -18.17 -26.92
N LEU A 10 8.77 -18.41 -25.75
CA LEU A 10 9.84 -17.57 -25.25
C LEU A 10 11.06 -17.59 -26.19
N LYS A 11 11.35 -18.71 -26.85
CA LYS A 11 12.47 -18.80 -27.80
C LYS A 11 12.13 -18.16 -29.14
N THR A 12 10.94 -18.43 -29.66
CA THR A 12 10.54 -18.03 -31.02
C THR A 12 10.03 -16.59 -31.07
N ASN A 13 9.04 -16.26 -30.24
CA ASN A 13 8.34 -14.98 -30.23
C ASN A 13 8.12 -14.47 -28.80
N PRO A 14 9.19 -14.04 -28.10
CA PRO A 14 9.08 -13.66 -26.69
C PRO A 14 8.18 -12.43 -26.48
N HIS A 15 8.14 -11.49 -27.43
CA HIS A 15 7.30 -10.30 -27.33
C HIS A 15 5.82 -10.67 -27.33
N GLU A 16 5.42 -11.56 -28.23
CA GLU A 16 4.05 -12.07 -28.34
C GLU A 16 3.65 -12.83 -27.07
N LEU A 17 4.57 -13.65 -26.52
CA LEU A 17 4.36 -14.34 -25.25
C LEU A 17 4.01 -13.37 -24.11
N ILE A 18 4.77 -12.28 -23.94
CA ILE A 18 4.51 -11.31 -22.86
C ILE A 18 3.17 -10.60 -23.06
N CYS A 19 2.76 -10.36 -24.31
CA CYS A 19 1.48 -9.74 -24.64
C CYS A 19 0.28 -10.69 -24.51
N THR A 20 0.50 -11.99 -24.25
CA THR A 20 -0.62 -12.92 -24.00
C THR A 20 -1.43 -12.51 -22.76
N PRO A 21 -2.75 -12.80 -22.72
CA PRO A 21 -3.60 -12.47 -21.58
C PRO A 21 -3.08 -13.02 -20.25
N GLU A 22 -2.46 -14.20 -20.25
CA GLU A 22 -1.98 -14.84 -19.02
C GLU A 22 -0.78 -14.11 -18.39
N PHE A 23 0.16 -13.63 -19.21
CA PHE A 23 1.33 -12.88 -18.73
C PHE A 23 0.94 -11.44 -18.36
N GLN A 24 0.09 -10.79 -19.15
CA GLN A 24 -0.46 -9.48 -18.83
C GLN A 24 -1.27 -9.49 -17.54
N GLN A 25 -2.10 -10.52 -17.29
CA GLN A 25 -2.79 -10.69 -16.02
C GLN A 25 -1.83 -10.87 -14.83
N SER A 26 -0.68 -11.50 -15.06
CA SER A 26 0.34 -11.68 -14.02
C SER A 26 0.98 -10.33 -13.63
N ILE A 27 1.27 -9.48 -14.62
CA ILE A 27 1.70 -8.11 -14.40
C ILE A 27 0.65 -7.34 -13.62
N LEU A 28 -0.59 -7.32 -14.12
CA LEU A 28 -1.70 -6.60 -13.52
C LEU A 28 -1.93 -7.01 -12.06
N LYS A 29 -1.88 -8.31 -11.76
CA LYS A 29 -2.04 -8.84 -10.39
C LYS A 29 -0.95 -8.33 -9.44
N ILE A 30 0.30 -8.27 -9.91
CA ILE A 30 1.42 -7.77 -9.10
C ILE A 30 1.29 -6.24 -8.92
N VAL A 31 1.01 -5.50 -9.98
CA VAL A 31 0.80 -4.05 -9.92
C VAL A 31 -0.34 -3.72 -8.95
N ARG A 32 -1.48 -4.40 -9.06
CA ARG A 32 -2.61 -4.29 -8.12
C ARG A 32 -2.18 -4.53 -6.69
N LYS A 33 -1.42 -5.61 -6.44
CA LYS A 33 -0.91 -5.92 -5.08
C LYS A 33 -0.08 -4.76 -4.51
N PHE A 34 0.78 -4.12 -5.30
CA PHE A 34 1.58 -2.98 -4.84
C PHE A 34 0.76 -1.70 -4.71
N LYS A 35 -0.15 -1.42 -5.65
CA LYS A 35 -1.05 -0.28 -5.60
C LYS A 35 -1.98 -0.35 -4.39
N GLN A 36 -2.58 -1.51 -4.15
CA GLN A 36 -3.38 -1.79 -2.94
C GLN A 36 -2.57 -1.58 -1.66
N LYS A 37 -1.26 -1.88 -1.68
CA LYS A 37 -0.34 -1.62 -0.58
C LYS A 37 0.14 -0.15 -0.50
N GLY A 38 -0.42 0.77 -1.27
CA GLY A 38 -0.02 2.18 -1.25
C GLY A 38 1.34 2.44 -1.90
N GLY A 39 1.87 1.49 -2.70
CA GLY A 39 3.13 1.68 -3.43
C GLY A 39 3.06 2.77 -4.50
N PHE A 40 1.85 3.03 -5.02
CA PHE A 40 1.57 4.01 -6.06
C PHE A 40 0.33 4.82 -5.66
N SER A 41 0.53 5.94 -4.95
CA SER A 41 -0.56 6.70 -4.35
C SER A 41 -1.34 7.57 -5.34
N GLN A 42 -0.71 8.01 -6.44
CA GLN A 42 -1.35 8.87 -7.45
C GLN A 42 -1.30 8.31 -8.88
N ASP A 43 -0.47 7.28 -9.12
CA ASP A 43 -0.29 6.74 -10.47
C ASP A 43 -1.47 5.83 -10.88
N SER A 44 -1.90 5.92 -12.15
CA SER A 44 -2.93 5.05 -12.72
C SER A 44 -2.47 3.59 -12.77
N GLU A 45 -3.39 2.65 -12.55
CA GLU A 45 -3.07 1.22 -12.66
C GLU A 45 -2.65 0.84 -14.08
N ALA A 46 -3.32 1.44 -15.07
CA ALA A 46 -3.02 1.20 -16.49
C ALA A 46 -1.61 1.68 -16.82
N ASP A 47 -1.24 2.88 -16.38
CA ASP A 47 0.07 3.48 -16.66
C ASP A 47 1.20 2.67 -16.01
N ILE A 48 1.04 2.24 -14.75
CA ILE A 48 2.04 1.39 -14.09
C ILE A 48 2.15 0.03 -14.80
N THR A 49 1.02 -0.56 -15.20
CA THR A 49 1.00 -1.83 -15.94
C THR A 49 1.75 -1.69 -17.26
N GLN A 50 1.50 -0.61 -18.00
CA GLN A 50 2.17 -0.31 -19.26
C GLN A 50 3.68 -0.06 -19.06
N GLU A 51 4.07 0.70 -18.05
CA GLU A 51 5.48 0.94 -17.72
C GLU A 51 6.20 -0.38 -17.37
N VAL A 52 5.57 -1.25 -16.58
CA VAL A 52 6.13 -2.57 -16.26
C VAL A 52 6.26 -3.43 -17.51
N THR A 53 5.22 -3.48 -18.36
CA THR A 53 5.25 -4.21 -19.63
C THR A 53 6.38 -3.70 -20.52
N THR A 54 6.54 -2.38 -20.64
CA THR A 54 7.60 -1.74 -21.43
C THR A 54 8.99 -2.15 -20.93
N ARG A 55 9.24 -2.08 -19.62
CA ARG A 55 10.51 -2.53 -19.04
C ARG A 55 10.78 -4.01 -19.23
N VAL A 56 9.75 -4.85 -19.17
CA VAL A 56 9.91 -6.28 -19.47
C VAL A 56 10.37 -6.45 -20.91
N LEU A 57 9.65 -5.87 -21.86
CA LEU A 57 9.91 -6.02 -23.29
C LEU A 57 11.27 -5.44 -23.69
N GLU A 58 11.61 -4.24 -23.22
CA GLU A 58 12.81 -3.54 -23.66
C GLU A 58 14.07 -3.98 -22.90
N GLN A 59 13.96 -4.28 -21.60
CA GLN A 59 15.14 -4.40 -20.73
C GLN A 59 15.36 -5.81 -20.17
N ARG A 60 14.31 -6.63 -20.07
CA ARG A 60 14.38 -7.92 -19.37
C ARG A 60 14.07 -9.13 -20.24
N ILE A 61 13.54 -8.95 -21.44
CA ILE A 61 13.12 -10.06 -22.31
C ILE A 61 14.30 -10.95 -22.71
N HIS A 62 15.42 -10.37 -23.12
CA HIS A 62 16.63 -11.12 -23.46
C HIS A 62 17.23 -11.85 -22.25
N TYR A 63 17.13 -11.23 -21.07
CA TYR A 63 17.55 -11.88 -19.84
C TYR A 63 16.66 -13.07 -19.50
N LEU A 64 15.35 -12.95 -19.68
CA LEU A 64 14.39 -14.03 -19.49
C LEU A 64 14.69 -15.20 -20.43
N GLN A 65 14.91 -14.92 -21.72
CA GLN A 65 15.27 -15.94 -22.72
C GLN A 65 16.56 -16.68 -22.38
N LYS A 66 17.60 -15.96 -21.94
CA LYS A 66 18.92 -16.54 -21.69
C LYS A 66 19.01 -17.35 -20.39
N ASN A 67 18.29 -16.92 -19.34
CA ASN A 67 18.50 -17.45 -17.98
C ASN A 67 17.36 -18.33 -17.47
N TYR A 68 16.24 -18.41 -18.18
CA TYR A 68 15.18 -19.35 -17.81
C TYR A 68 15.60 -20.79 -18.15
N ASP A 69 15.55 -21.67 -17.15
CA ASP A 69 15.73 -23.10 -17.33
C ASP A 69 14.49 -23.83 -16.77
N PRO A 70 13.75 -24.59 -17.61
CA PRO A 70 12.52 -25.28 -17.21
C PRO A 70 12.71 -26.34 -16.12
N LYS A 71 13.94 -26.81 -15.87
CA LYS A 71 14.24 -27.77 -14.79
C LYS A 71 14.02 -27.18 -13.40
N PHE A 72 14.14 -25.86 -13.25
CA PHE A 72 14.07 -25.19 -11.95
C PHE A 72 12.70 -24.56 -11.65
N GLY A 73 11.72 -24.68 -12.56
CA GLY A 73 10.36 -24.26 -12.31
C GLY A 73 9.59 -23.74 -13.51
N ASN A 74 8.38 -23.28 -13.25
CA ASN A 74 7.47 -22.78 -14.28
C ASN A 74 7.88 -21.36 -14.75
N LEU A 75 7.88 -21.14 -16.07
CA LEU A 75 8.22 -19.86 -16.69
C LEU A 75 7.38 -18.71 -16.13
N LYS A 76 6.09 -18.94 -15.91
CA LYS A 76 5.18 -17.94 -15.34
C LYS A 76 5.63 -17.50 -13.95
N GLN A 77 6.06 -18.42 -13.10
CA GLN A 77 6.51 -18.08 -11.73
C GLN A 77 7.83 -17.31 -11.76
N TYR A 78 8.76 -17.71 -12.63
CA TYR A 78 10.02 -17.00 -12.83
C TYR A 78 9.77 -15.58 -13.36
N PHE A 79 8.86 -15.45 -14.32
CA PHE A 79 8.38 -14.18 -14.84
C PHE A 79 7.72 -13.30 -13.78
N GLU A 80 6.81 -13.85 -12.97
CA GLU A 80 6.17 -13.13 -11.86
C GLU A 80 7.21 -12.57 -10.87
N LYS A 81 8.28 -13.31 -10.57
CA LYS A 81 9.38 -12.81 -9.73
C LYS A 81 10.14 -11.65 -10.38
N MET A 82 10.41 -11.74 -11.67
CA MET A 82 11.04 -10.64 -12.42
C MET A 82 10.15 -9.38 -12.40
N VAL A 83 8.88 -9.53 -12.71
CA VAL A 83 7.89 -8.44 -12.67
C VAL A 83 7.81 -7.82 -11.28
N TYR A 84 7.77 -8.64 -10.23
CA TYR A 84 7.77 -8.17 -8.84
C TYR A 84 8.96 -7.25 -8.53
N ASN A 85 10.16 -7.61 -8.99
CA ASN A 85 11.35 -6.79 -8.80
C ASN A 85 11.26 -5.46 -9.56
N ILE A 86 10.79 -5.47 -10.81
CA ILE A 86 10.56 -4.24 -11.59
C ILE A 86 9.55 -3.34 -10.87
N THR A 87 8.46 -3.91 -10.34
CA THR A 87 7.46 -3.14 -9.60
C THR A 87 8.05 -2.53 -8.33
N ILE A 88 8.95 -3.21 -7.61
CA ILE A 88 9.70 -2.64 -6.48
C ILE A 88 10.54 -1.44 -6.91
N GLU A 89 11.28 -1.57 -8.01
CA GLU A 89 12.10 -0.47 -8.55
C GLU A 89 11.23 0.76 -8.87
N LEU A 90 10.06 0.55 -9.47
CA LEU A 90 9.11 1.60 -9.79
C LEU A 90 8.53 2.27 -8.54
N VAL A 91 8.12 1.49 -7.53
CA VAL A 91 7.67 2.04 -6.24
C VAL A 91 8.78 2.91 -5.63
N ASN A 92 10.02 2.41 -5.59
CA ASN A 92 11.16 3.16 -5.06
C ASN A 92 11.45 4.44 -5.86
N ALA A 93 11.29 4.41 -7.18
CA ALA A 93 11.46 5.58 -8.04
C ALA A 93 10.33 6.60 -7.86
N SER A 94 9.08 6.16 -7.74
CA SER A 94 7.92 7.02 -7.43
C SER A 94 8.10 7.71 -6.07
N ASN A 95 8.55 6.96 -5.06
CA ASN A 95 8.86 7.51 -3.73
C ASN A 95 9.95 8.59 -3.75
N ARG A 96 10.97 8.45 -4.61
CA ARG A 96 12.01 9.48 -4.78
C ARG A 96 11.45 10.74 -5.44
N ARG A 97 10.60 10.61 -6.45
CA ARG A 97 9.93 11.74 -7.12
C ARG A 97 9.04 12.54 -6.15
N GLN A 98 8.28 11.86 -5.30
CA GLN A 98 7.42 12.52 -4.30
C GLN A 98 8.20 13.37 -3.29
N LYS A 99 9.40 12.94 -2.89
CA LYS A 99 10.27 13.76 -2.02
C LYS A 99 10.76 15.05 -2.68
N VAL A 100 10.93 15.03 -4.00
CA VAL A 100 11.40 16.20 -4.77
C VAL A 100 10.25 17.19 -5.04
N HIS A 101 9.02 16.72 -5.28
CA HIS A 101 7.88 17.62 -5.47
C HIS A 101 7.37 18.25 -4.16
N GLN A 102 7.46 17.55 -3.02
CA GLN A 102 7.11 18.14 -1.72
C GLN A 102 8.00 19.33 -1.31
N THR A 103 9.16 19.52 -1.93
CA THR A 103 10.03 20.68 -1.69
C THR A 103 9.78 21.86 -2.64
N MET A 104 8.94 21.70 -3.68
CA MET A 104 8.66 22.76 -4.65
C MET A 104 7.19 23.22 -4.68
N ASP A 105 6.23 22.37 -4.29
CA ASP A 105 4.79 22.64 -4.51
C ASP A 105 4.04 23.26 -3.31
N MET A 106 4.70 24.11 -2.50
CA MET A 106 3.97 24.92 -1.51
C MET A 106 3.37 26.21 -2.08
N GLU A 107 3.62 26.54 -3.36
CA GLU A 107 3.08 27.75 -3.98
C GLU A 107 2.33 27.42 -5.27
N ASN A 108 0.99 27.52 -5.17
CA ASN A 108 0.04 27.75 -6.27
C ASN A 108 -0.31 26.56 -7.19
N ALA A 109 -1.38 25.84 -6.84
CA ALA A 109 -2.19 25.11 -7.82
C ALA A 109 -3.64 25.65 -7.82
N PRO A 110 -4.14 26.20 -8.94
CA PRO A 110 -5.50 26.71 -9.03
C PRO A 110 -6.52 25.56 -9.12
N GLN A 111 -7.53 25.60 -8.25
CA GLN A 111 -8.62 24.63 -8.20
C GLN A 111 -9.62 24.88 -9.34
N ILE A 112 -9.71 23.95 -10.29
CA ILE A 112 -10.78 23.92 -11.28
C ILE A 112 -11.99 23.23 -10.64
N ALA A 113 -12.87 24.05 -10.06
CA ALA A 113 -14.16 23.64 -9.50
C ALA A 113 -15.25 23.70 -10.58
N THR A 114 -16.03 22.62 -10.73
CA THR A 114 -17.47 22.64 -11.08
C THR A 114 -18.09 21.24 -11.24
N TYR A 115 -17.32 20.17 -11.51
CA TYR A 115 -17.83 18.78 -11.55
C TYR A 115 -17.47 17.93 -10.30
N SER A 116 -16.85 18.57 -9.31
CA SER A 116 -16.14 17.94 -8.20
C SER A 116 -16.91 17.96 -6.87
N ASP A 117 -17.86 18.88 -6.69
CA ASP A 117 -18.36 19.22 -5.36
C ASP A 117 -19.23 18.13 -4.73
N ALA A 118 -20.17 17.54 -5.47
CA ALA A 118 -21.01 16.46 -4.95
C ALA A 118 -20.21 15.18 -4.59
N LYS A 119 -19.16 14.87 -5.35
CA LYS A 119 -18.26 13.74 -5.02
C LYS A 119 -17.37 14.07 -3.83
N GLN A 120 -16.89 15.31 -3.72
CA GLN A 120 -16.13 15.75 -2.56
C GLN A 120 -16.98 15.74 -1.29
N GLU A 121 -18.22 16.20 -1.35
CA GLU A 121 -19.17 16.20 -0.24
C GLU A 121 -19.47 14.76 0.22
N LEU A 122 -19.72 13.85 -0.72
CA LEU A 122 -19.89 12.43 -0.42
C LEU A 122 -18.65 11.83 0.26
N ILE A 123 -17.44 12.12 -0.23
CA ILE A 123 -16.20 11.68 0.43
C ILE A 123 -16.09 12.27 1.84
N LEU A 124 -16.41 13.54 2.03
CA LEU A 124 -16.35 14.19 3.34
C LEU A 124 -17.33 13.55 4.34
N ASP A 125 -18.55 13.23 3.92
CA ASP A 125 -19.52 12.51 4.75
C ASP A 125 -19.02 11.11 5.14
N GLU A 126 -18.39 10.39 4.21
CA GLU A 126 -17.76 9.09 4.50
C GLU A 126 -16.61 9.21 5.52
N LEU A 127 -15.77 10.25 5.40
CA LEU A 127 -14.69 10.52 6.36
C LEU A 127 -15.24 10.91 7.75
N GLN A 128 -16.33 11.66 7.82
CA GLN A 128 -17.01 11.98 9.09
C GLN A 128 -17.53 10.71 9.79
N LYS A 129 -18.04 9.73 9.03
CA LYS A 129 -18.49 8.45 9.60
C LYS A 129 -17.33 7.67 10.23
N VAL A 130 -16.15 7.69 9.62
CA VAL A 130 -14.92 7.12 10.19
C VAL A 130 -14.55 7.86 11.49
N GLN A 131 -14.58 9.19 11.49
CA GLN A 131 -14.27 9.97 12.71
C GLN A 131 -15.26 9.66 13.85
N LYS A 132 -16.56 9.60 13.56
CA LYS A 132 -17.61 9.23 14.54
C LYS A 132 -17.38 7.83 15.12
N PHE A 133 -16.92 6.88 14.30
CA PHE A 133 -16.52 5.56 14.79
C PHE A 133 -15.33 5.64 15.75
N LEU A 134 -14.28 6.38 15.36
CA LEU A 134 -13.06 6.54 16.16
C LEU A 134 -13.29 7.25 17.49
N ALA A 135 -14.26 8.17 17.55
CA ALA A 135 -14.63 8.89 18.78
C ALA A 135 -15.12 7.96 19.91
N ARG A 136 -15.51 6.72 19.60
CA ARG A 136 -15.93 5.71 20.58
C ARG A 136 -14.75 5.08 21.34
N PHE A 137 -13.53 5.26 20.85
CA PHE A 137 -12.34 4.56 21.36
C PHE A 137 -11.39 5.46 22.15
N GLN A 138 -11.88 6.35 23.01
CA GLN A 138 -11.07 7.38 23.71
C GLN A 138 -9.70 6.90 24.20
N ARG A 139 -9.64 5.80 24.97
CA ARG A 139 -8.38 5.24 25.50
C ARG A 139 -7.51 4.52 24.47
N GLN A 140 -8.12 3.90 23.46
CA GLN A 140 -7.43 3.07 22.46
C GLN A 140 -7.20 3.82 21.14
N LYS A 141 -7.66 5.06 21.02
CA LYS A 141 -7.66 5.87 19.80
C LYS A 141 -6.24 6.05 19.25
N PRO A 142 -5.22 6.41 20.05
CA PRO A 142 -3.85 6.56 19.52
C PRO A 142 -3.30 5.25 18.94
N LYS A 143 -3.49 4.13 19.64
CA LYS A 143 -3.11 2.80 19.15
C LYS A 143 -3.83 2.45 17.85
N LEU A 144 -5.14 2.67 17.82
CA LEU A 144 -5.97 2.33 16.67
C LEU A 144 -5.57 3.15 15.44
N LEU A 145 -5.33 4.44 15.59
CA LEU A 145 -4.89 5.32 14.51
C LEU A 145 -3.53 4.90 13.95
N LEU A 146 -2.56 4.62 14.82
CA LEU A 146 -1.23 4.16 14.42
C LEU A 146 -1.31 2.85 13.63
N LEU A 147 -2.10 1.89 14.11
CA LEU A 147 -2.28 0.61 13.41
C LEU A 147 -3.13 0.74 12.15
N MET A 148 -4.08 1.68 12.09
CA MET A 148 -4.82 1.98 10.87
C MET A 148 -3.92 2.60 9.79
N LYS A 149 -2.97 3.47 10.16
CA LYS A 149 -1.92 3.95 9.25
C LYS A 149 -1.04 2.82 8.75
N LEU A 150 -0.66 1.90 9.64
CA LEU A 150 0.07 0.68 9.26
C LEU A 150 -0.73 -0.16 8.26
N TYR A 151 -2.02 -0.41 8.52
CA TYR A 151 -2.91 -1.17 7.65
C TYR A 151 -3.07 -0.53 6.27
N SER A 152 -3.33 0.77 6.21
CA SER A 152 -3.47 1.53 4.96
C SER A 152 -2.15 1.89 4.29
N ARG A 153 -1.00 1.52 4.91
CA ARG A 153 0.36 1.85 4.42
C ARG A 153 0.58 3.35 4.24
N THR A 154 -0.11 4.14 5.06
CA THR A 154 0.12 5.58 5.14
C THR A 154 1.41 5.83 5.92
N ILE A 155 2.29 6.67 5.40
CA ILE A 155 3.56 7.04 6.05
C ILE A 155 3.28 7.49 7.50
N ILE A 156 3.98 6.87 8.44
CA ILE A 156 3.91 7.22 9.86
C ILE A 156 4.81 8.42 10.07
N LYS A 157 4.29 9.44 10.74
CA LYS A 157 4.99 10.69 11.03
C LYS A 157 5.40 10.77 12.52
N PRO A 158 6.34 11.65 12.89
CA PRO A 158 6.74 11.81 14.29
C PRO A 158 5.56 12.03 15.25
N GLU A 159 4.58 12.85 14.84
CA GLU A 159 3.39 13.14 15.64
C GLU A 159 2.54 11.89 15.94
N ASP A 160 2.51 10.89 15.05
CA ASP A 160 1.77 9.65 15.27
C ASP A 160 2.39 8.82 16.40
N ILE A 161 3.71 8.83 16.46
CA ILE A 161 4.47 8.12 17.50
C ILE A 161 4.28 8.86 18.82
N LEU A 162 4.42 10.19 18.84
CA LEU A 162 4.23 11.00 20.05
C LEU A 162 2.79 10.95 20.58
N ASN A 163 1.79 10.89 19.71
CA ASN A 163 0.39 10.71 20.12
C ASN A 163 0.16 9.37 20.83
N PHE A 164 0.93 8.34 20.50
CA PHE A 164 0.83 7.01 21.12
C PHE A 164 1.77 6.83 22.32
N LYS A 165 3.02 7.30 22.23
CA LYS A 165 4.06 7.30 23.26
C LYS A 165 4.56 8.75 23.46
N PRO A 166 3.90 9.57 24.29
CA PRO A 166 4.28 10.98 24.50
C PRO A 166 5.68 11.17 25.08
N THR A 167 6.22 10.14 25.73
CA THR A 167 7.56 10.14 26.34
C THR A 167 8.66 9.61 25.42
N ALA A 168 8.36 9.37 24.13
CA ALA A 168 9.32 8.83 23.19
C ALA A 168 10.51 9.79 22.99
N THR A 169 11.72 9.26 23.02
CA THR A 169 12.93 10.04 22.74
C THR A 169 13.10 10.29 21.25
N SER A 170 13.90 11.28 20.88
CA SER A 170 14.21 11.55 19.47
C SER A 170 14.87 10.35 18.77
N GLU A 171 15.70 9.59 19.49
CA GLU A 171 16.38 8.40 18.97
C GLU A 171 15.38 7.27 18.66
N GLU A 172 14.45 6.99 19.58
CA GLU A 172 13.38 6.00 19.38
C GLU A 172 12.48 6.36 18.19
N ILE A 173 12.11 7.64 18.08
CA ILE A 173 11.32 8.14 16.95
C ILE A 173 12.07 7.89 15.64
N GLN A 174 13.36 8.21 15.58
CA GLN A 174 14.16 7.99 14.37
C GLN A 174 14.30 6.51 14.02
N GLU A 175 14.46 5.62 15.01
CA GLU A 175 14.54 4.18 14.78
C GLU A 175 13.24 3.64 14.14
N ILE A 176 12.09 4.05 14.67
CA ILE A 176 10.78 3.67 14.13
C ILE A 176 10.61 4.24 12.71
N LEU A 177 10.93 5.52 12.52
CA LEU A 177 10.80 6.20 11.23
C LEU A 177 11.78 5.70 10.18
N ALA A 178 12.89 5.05 10.55
CA ALA A 178 13.79 4.39 9.60
C ALA A 178 13.06 3.34 8.75
N THR A 179 12.02 2.70 9.32
CA THR A 179 11.13 1.78 8.60
C THR A 179 9.86 2.48 8.13
N PHE A 180 9.17 3.20 9.02
CA PHE A 180 7.79 3.67 8.76
C PHE A 180 7.69 5.12 8.25
N GLY A 181 8.76 5.91 8.31
CA GLY A 181 8.83 7.31 7.88
C GLY A 181 9.03 7.49 6.37
N LYS A 182 9.00 6.40 5.61
CA LYS A 182 9.04 6.36 4.14
C LYS A 182 7.99 5.37 3.66
N ASN A 183 7.65 5.36 2.37
CA ASN A 183 6.75 4.34 1.84
C ASN A 183 7.34 2.95 2.08
N TYR A 184 6.61 2.14 2.85
CA TYR A 184 7.00 0.78 3.26
C TYR A 184 6.12 -0.28 2.60
N ALA A 185 5.50 0.00 1.44
CA ALA A 185 4.68 -0.95 0.67
C ALA A 185 5.46 -2.22 0.25
N THR A 186 6.79 -2.12 0.13
CA THR A 186 7.68 -3.22 -0.24
C THR A 186 7.83 -4.28 0.86
N TYR A 187 7.63 -3.90 2.13
CA TYR A 187 7.72 -4.81 3.26
C TYR A 187 6.45 -5.66 3.43
N ASP A 188 6.63 -6.90 3.84
CA ASP A 188 5.52 -7.79 4.18
C ASP A 188 4.84 -7.39 5.50
N ASP A 189 3.59 -7.81 5.67
CA ASP A 189 2.82 -7.49 6.87
C ASP A 189 3.49 -8.07 8.13
N SER A 190 3.98 -9.31 8.08
CA SER A 190 4.55 -10.00 9.24
C SER A 190 5.74 -9.25 9.84
N TYR A 191 6.65 -8.77 8.99
CA TYR A 191 7.77 -7.93 9.35
C TYR A 191 7.30 -6.61 9.98
N LEU A 192 6.35 -5.93 9.36
CA LEU A 192 5.86 -4.64 9.84
C LEU A 192 5.13 -4.76 11.18
N TYR A 193 4.29 -5.79 11.34
CA TYR A 193 3.63 -6.07 12.61
C TYR A 193 4.63 -6.50 13.68
N SER A 194 5.69 -7.23 13.34
CA SER A 194 6.76 -7.55 14.28
C SER A 194 7.45 -6.28 14.79
N LYS A 195 7.81 -5.37 13.88
CA LYS A 195 8.47 -4.10 14.21
C LYS A 195 7.60 -3.17 15.04
N ILE A 196 6.35 -2.91 14.63
CA ILE A 196 5.48 -2.02 15.40
C ILE A 196 5.11 -2.62 16.76
N ASN A 197 5.02 -3.95 16.87
CA ASN A 197 4.62 -4.62 18.11
C ASN A 197 5.63 -4.42 19.24
N GLN A 198 6.91 -4.19 18.92
CA GLN A 198 7.92 -3.81 19.92
C GLN A 198 7.51 -2.51 20.63
N LEU A 199 7.18 -1.45 19.87
CA LEU A 199 6.67 -0.19 20.39
C LEU A 199 5.36 -0.37 21.19
N ILE A 200 4.40 -1.14 20.65
CA ILE A 200 3.11 -1.36 21.33
C ILE A 200 3.31 -2.05 22.68
N ASN A 201 4.13 -3.10 22.72
CA ASN A 201 4.40 -3.88 23.92
C ASN A 201 5.12 -3.06 25.00
N GLU A 202 6.08 -2.23 24.58
CA GLU A 202 6.79 -1.33 25.48
C GLU A 202 5.84 -0.35 26.17
N VAL A 203 4.97 0.31 25.41
CA VAL A 203 4.00 1.28 25.94
C VAL A 203 2.93 0.62 26.82
N GLU A 204 2.46 -0.57 26.44
CA GLU A 204 1.42 -1.28 27.19
C GLU A 204 1.94 -2.11 28.36
N GLY A 205 3.27 -2.26 28.51
CA GLY A 205 3.88 -3.16 29.49
C GLY A 205 3.49 -4.62 29.28
N LYS A 206 3.35 -5.06 28.02
CA LYS A 206 2.89 -6.41 27.65
C LYS A 206 3.91 -7.12 26.77
N THR A 207 3.75 -8.43 26.63
CA THR A 207 4.58 -9.27 25.74
C THR A 207 3.70 -9.99 24.72
N ASN A 208 2.76 -9.27 24.11
CA ASN A 208 1.87 -9.85 23.10
C ASN A 208 2.65 -10.22 21.84
N SER A 209 2.20 -11.25 21.13
CA SER A 209 2.73 -11.57 19.81
C SER A 209 2.23 -10.58 18.75
N SER A 210 3.00 -10.42 17.67
CA SER A 210 2.59 -9.64 16.51
C SER A 210 1.27 -10.13 15.90
N GLU A 211 0.98 -11.42 15.99
CA GLU A 211 -0.28 -12.01 15.53
C GLU A 211 -1.46 -11.61 16.42
N ALA A 212 -1.26 -11.52 17.74
CA ALA A 212 -2.29 -11.00 18.64
C ALA A 212 -2.63 -9.53 18.31
N LEU A 213 -1.62 -8.72 17.98
CA LEU A 213 -1.80 -7.35 17.54
C LEU A 213 -2.55 -7.26 16.20
N ARG A 214 -2.18 -8.11 15.23
CA ARG A 214 -2.85 -8.22 13.93
C ARG A 214 -4.32 -8.61 14.09
N LYS A 215 -4.62 -9.61 14.93
CA LYS A 215 -5.99 -10.05 15.23
C LYS A 215 -6.79 -8.96 15.93
N TRP A 216 -6.18 -8.24 16.88
CA TRP A 216 -6.81 -7.10 17.55
C TRP A 216 -7.23 -6.04 16.54
N LEU A 217 -6.34 -5.65 15.63
CA LEU A 217 -6.66 -4.67 14.58
C LEU A 217 -7.72 -5.22 13.62
N SER A 218 -7.61 -6.48 13.21
CA SER A 218 -8.58 -7.11 12.31
C SER A 218 -9.99 -7.07 12.88
N ASN A 219 -10.16 -7.29 14.19
CA ASN A 219 -11.47 -7.19 14.84
C ASN A 219 -12.00 -5.76 14.76
N ARG A 220 -11.15 -4.74 15.03
CA ARG A 220 -11.54 -3.32 14.93
C ARG A 220 -11.87 -2.89 13.51
N LEU A 221 -11.15 -3.42 12.51
CA LEU A 221 -11.45 -3.17 11.10
C LEU A 221 -12.75 -3.84 10.67
N THR A 222 -13.06 -5.04 11.20
CA THR A 222 -14.38 -5.68 10.99
C THR A 222 -15.49 -4.84 11.61
N ASP A 223 -15.31 -4.35 12.84
CA ASP A 223 -16.26 -3.45 13.50
C ASP A 223 -16.49 -2.18 12.66
N LEU A 224 -15.41 -1.57 12.15
CA LEU A 224 -15.48 -0.41 11.27
C LEU A 224 -16.17 -0.75 9.94
N ASN A 225 -15.88 -1.90 9.34
CA ASN A 225 -16.53 -2.30 8.09
C ASN A 225 -18.04 -2.48 8.25
N VAL A 226 -18.47 -3.12 9.34
CA VAL A 226 -19.89 -3.27 9.69
C VAL A 226 -20.51 -1.89 9.96
N TRP A 227 -19.79 -1.01 10.65
CA TRP A 227 -20.24 0.36 10.91
C TRP A 227 -20.47 1.12 9.60
N MET A 228 -19.48 1.12 8.69
CA MET A 228 -19.57 1.82 7.41
C MET A 228 -20.72 1.29 6.55
N ASN A 229 -20.83 -0.03 6.40
CA ASN A 229 -21.93 -0.64 5.62
C ASN A 229 -23.34 -0.41 6.22
N ARG A 230 -23.45 -0.03 7.50
CA ARG A 230 -24.72 0.32 8.14
C ARG A 230 -25.07 1.81 8.01
N HIS A 231 -24.08 2.68 7.91
CA HIS A 231 -24.26 4.15 7.97
C HIS A 231 -23.91 4.86 6.67
N SER A 232 -23.44 4.13 5.66
CA SER A 232 -23.17 4.61 4.32
C SER A 232 -24.18 4.06 3.32
N SER A 233 -24.46 4.84 2.27
CA SER A 233 -25.14 4.35 1.07
C SER A 233 -24.21 3.51 0.18
N LEU A 234 -22.90 3.56 0.42
CA LEU A 234 -21.90 2.77 -0.28
C LEU A 234 -21.71 1.40 0.38
N LYS A 235 -21.37 0.41 -0.45
CA LYS A 235 -20.94 -0.91 0.01
C LYS A 235 -19.44 -0.95 0.17
N TYR A 236 -18.99 -1.29 1.37
CA TYR A 236 -17.57 -1.41 1.71
C TYR A 236 -17.16 -2.87 1.79
N ASP A 237 -16.20 -3.22 0.94
CA ASP A 237 -15.34 -4.38 1.16
C ASP A 237 -14.03 -3.96 1.86
N LYS A 238 -13.13 -4.93 2.07
CA LYS A 238 -11.85 -4.68 2.74
C LYS A 238 -10.97 -3.67 2.00
N GLU A 239 -11.06 -3.62 0.68
CA GLU A 239 -10.24 -2.76 -0.17
C GLU A 239 -10.78 -1.33 -0.17
N ALA A 240 -12.08 -1.17 -0.39
CA ALA A 240 -12.76 0.11 -0.27
C ALA A 240 -12.53 0.74 1.11
N LEU A 241 -12.59 -0.08 2.18
CA LEU A 241 -12.32 0.40 3.53
C LEU A 241 -10.87 0.85 3.70
N ARG A 242 -9.90 0.09 3.17
CA ARG A 242 -8.48 0.47 3.23
C ARG A 242 -8.22 1.78 2.51
N ASN A 243 -8.80 1.97 1.33
CA ASN A 243 -8.67 3.19 0.53
C ASN A 243 -9.30 4.39 1.27
N LEU A 244 -10.46 4.20 1.90
CA LEU A 244 -11.07 5.23 2.74
C LEU A 244 -10.18 5.62 3.92
N ILE A 245 -9.57 4.64 4.60
CA ILE A 245 -8.63 4.91 5.71
C ILE A 245 -7.40 5.66 5.20
N GLN A 246 -6.87 5.31 4.03
CA GLN A 246 -5.77 6.04 3.41
C GLN A 246 -6.17 7.51 3.13
N LEU A 247 -7.34 7.72 2.54
CA LEU A 247 -7.88 9.07 2.28
C LEU A 247 -8.09 9.87 3.56
N PHE A 248 -8.57 9.23 4.63
CA PHE A 248 -8.76 9.84 5.94
C PHE A 248 -7.47 10.46 6.47
N PHE A 249 -6.33 9.76 6.33
CA PHE A 249 -5.04 10.29 6.75
C PHE A 249 -4.40 11.25 5.75
N MET A 250 -4.67 11.10 4.45
CA MET A 250 -4.16 12.03 3.43
C MET A 250 -4.77 13.42 3.55
N LYS A 251 -6.07 13.52 3.88
CA LYS A 251 -6.76 14.82 4.03
C LYS A 251 -6.41 15.55 5.35
N ASN A 252 -5.41 15.08 6.11
CA ASN A 252 -4.98 15.65 7.39
C ASN A 252 -6.18 16.10 8.25
N TRP A 253 -7.20 15.24 8.42
CA TRP A 253 -8.27 15.56 9.38
C TRP A 253 -7.60 15.69 10.74
N ILE A 254 -7.45 16.94 11.19
CA ILE A 254 -6.82 17.27 12.45
C ILE A 254 -7.65 16.53 13.49
N ILE A 255 -7.01 15.57 14.12
CA ILE A 255 -7.56 14.88 15.26
C ILE A 255 -7.44 15.89 16.40
N VAL A 256 -8.40 16.81 16.46
CA VAL A 256 -8.70 17.58 17.67
C VAL A 256 -9.45 16.66 18.63
#